data_AF-A0A8T3XQK2-F1
#
_entry.id   AF-A0A8T3XQK2-F1
#
_cell.length_a   1.000
_cell.length_b   1.000
_cell.length_c   1.000
_cell.angle_alpha   90.00
_cell.angle_beta   90.00
_cell.angle_gamma   90.00
#
_symmetry.space_group_name_H-M   'P 1'
#
loop_
_entity.id
_entity.type
_entity.pdbx_description
1 polymer ?
#
loop_
_entity_poly.entity_id
_entity_poly.type
_entity_poly.pdbx_seq_one_letter_code
_entity_poly.pdbx_strand_id
1 'polypeptide(L)' 'MTNINILIISFVFVFIATIFWFWMLADCIHHKFKHKKLMLEWFLLIAFTYFVGALTYYFMVKRRFNKF' A
#
# COMPACT_ATOMS: atom_id res chain seq x y z
N MET A 1 -10.63 -21.03 -25.34
CA MET A 1 -11.47 -20.56 -24.22
C MET A 1 -10.67 -20.23 -22.95
N THR A 2 -9.47 -20.77 -22.72
CA THR A 2 -8.65 -20.54 -21.51
C THR A 2 -7.95 -19.17 -21.43
N ASN A 3 -7.48 -18.62 -22.56
CA ASN A 3 -6.72 -17.36 -22.57
C ASN A 3 -7.52 -16.13 -22.07
N ILE A 4 -8.81 -16.07 -22.40
CA ILE A 4 -9.69 -14.96 -21.98
C ILE A 4 -9.94 -14.96 -20.48
N ASN A 5 -10.13 -16.14 -19.86
CA ASN A 5 -10.34 -16.25 -18.42
C ASN A 5 -9.09 -15.78 -17.64
N ILE A 6 -7.89 -16.10 -18.11
CA ILE A 6 -6.63 -15.68 -17.48
C ILE A 6 -6.49 -14.15 -17.52
N LEU A 7 -6.84 -13.52 -18.65
CA LEU A 7 -6.81 -12.06 -18.79
C LEU A 7 -7.79 -11.37 -17.83
N ILE A 8 -9.00 -11.90 -17.67
CA ILE A 8 -10.01 -11.35 -16.76
C ILE A 8 -9.53 -11.45 -15.30
N ILE A 9 -8.99 -12.59 -14.89
CA ILE A 9 -8.49 -12.80 -13.53
C ILE A 9 -7.31 -11.85 -13.24
N SER A 10 -6.38 -11.72 -14.18
CA SER A 10 -5.23 -10.82 -14.03
C SER A 10 -5.68 -9.35 -13.93
N PHE A 11 -6.66 -8.94 -14.73
CA PHE A 11 -7.20 -7.59 -14.69
C PHE A 11 -7.87 -7.26 -13.35
N VAL A 12 -8.70 -8.18 -12.84
CA VAL A 12 -9.36 -8.03 -11.52
C VAL A 12 -8.32 -7.94 -10.40
N PHE A 13 -7.26 -8.75 -10.46
CA PHE A 13 -6.19 -8.73 -9.46
C PHE A 13 -5.45 -7.39 -9.44
N VAL A 14 -5.09 -6.85 -10.61
CA VAL A 14 -4.47 -5.53 -10.72
C VAL A 14 -5.40 -4.44 -10.20
N PHE A 15 -6.70 -4.52 -10.51
CA PHE A 15 -7.69 -3.55 -10.04
C PHE A 15 -7.78 -3.51 -8.51
N ILE A 16 -7.86 -4.68 -7.87
CA ILE A 16 -7.89 -4.82 -6.41
C ILE A 16 -6.58 -4.33 -5.79
N ALA A 17 -5.43 -4.69 -6.37
CA ALA A 17 -4.13 -4.23 -5.89
C ALA A 17 -4.00 -2.71 -5.96
N THR A 18 -4.55 -2.07 -6.99
CA THR A 18 -4.52 -0.61 -7.16
C THR A 18 -5.43 0.08 -6.15
N ILE A 19 -6.64 -0.45 -5.91
CA ILE A 19 -7.56 0.06 -4.88
C ILE A 19 -6.93 -0.06 -3.49
N PHE A 20 -6.33 -1.22 -3.19
CA PHE A 20 -5.65 -1.46 -1.92
C PHE A 20 -4.46 -0.50 -1.71
N TRP A 21 -3.70 -0.23 -2.78
CA TRP A 21 -2.61 0.74 -2.76
C TRP A 21 -3.08 2.17 -2.47
N PHE A 22 -4.14 2.62 -3.15
CA PHE A 22 -4.77 3.92 -2.86
C PHE A 22 -5.29 4.02 -1.43
N TRP A 23 -5.86 2.95 -0.89
CA TRP A 23 -6.34 2.92 0.48
C TRP A 23 -5.20 3.07 1.50
N MET A 24 -4.05 2.44 1.24
CA MET A 24 -2.83 2.61 2.06
C MET A 24 -2.27 4.03 2.01
N LEU A 25 -2.30 4.68 0.85
CA LEU A 25 -1.93 6.10 0.71
C LEU A 25 -2.86 6.99 1.54
N ALA A 26 -4.18 6.74 1.48
CA ALA A 26 -5.16 7.48 2.27
C ALA A 26 -4.96 7.27 3.78
N ASP A 27 -4.69 6.03 4.22
CA ASP A 27 -4.40 5.71 5.63
C ASP A 27 -3.15 6.43 6.12
N CYS A 28 -2.09 6.47 5.31
CA CYS A 28 -0.85 7.18 5.62
C CYS A 28 -1.04 8.70 5.74
N ILE A 29 -1.99 9.28 5.00
CA ILE A 29 -2.34 10.72 5.11
C ILE A 29 -3.19 10.98 6.37
N HIS A 30 -4.14 10.10 6.66
CA HIS A 30 -5.06 10.25 7.79
C HIS A 30 -4.37 10.00 9.14
N HIS A 31 -3.37 9.12 9.16
CA HIS A 31 -2.59 8.86 10.36
C HIS A 31 -1.73 10.08 10.68
N LYS A 32 -2.03 10.78 11.78
CA LYS A 32 -1.18 11.86 12.28
C LYS A 32 0.11 11.27 12.84
N PHE A 33 1.09 11.03 11.96
CA PHE A 33 2.44 10.73 12.38
C PHE A 33 2.94 11.88 13.27
N LYS A 34 3.42 11.57 14.49
CA LYS A 34 4.05 12.56 15.38
C LYS A 34 5.18 13.33 14.70
N HIS A 35 5.82 12.73 13.69
CA HIS A 35 6.87 13.34 12.89
C HIS A 35 6.45 13.45 11.43
N LYS A 36 6.29 14.68 10.93
CA LYS A 36 5.95 14.97 9.53
C LYS A 36 6.97 14.42 8.52
N LYS A 37 8.26 14.34 8.89
CA LYS A 37 9.31 13.75 8.04
C LYS A 37 9.03 12.28 7.72
N LEU A 38 8.72 11.48 8.74
CA LEU A 38 8.43 10.05 8.60
C LEU A 38 7.19 9.82 7.72
N MET A 39 6.14 10.64 7.88
CA MET A 39 4.96 10.59 7.02
C MET A 39 5.31 10.77 5.54
N LEU A 40 6.16 11.75 5.24
CA LEU A 40 6.55 12.10 3.87
C LEU A 40 7.44 11.02 3.24
N GLU A 41 8.35 10.43 4.02
CA GLU A 41 9.18 9.29 3.59
C GLU A 41 8.32 8.05 3.28
N TRP A 42 7.35 7.72 4.13
CA TRP A 42 6.43 6.59 3.91
C TRP A 42 5.50 6.83 2.72
N PHE A 43 4.95 8.04 2.60
CA PHE A 43 4.12 8.42 1.46
C PHE A 43 4.88 8.27 0.14
N LEU A 44 6.12 8.79 0.07
CA LEU A 44 6.94 8.71 -1.14
C LEU A 44 7.35 7.27 -1.46
N LEU A 45 7.69 6.46 -0.46
CA LEU A 45 8.03 5.04 -0.63
C LEU A 45 6.84 4.22 -1.16
N ILE A 46 5.65 4.39 -0.57
CA ILE A 46 4.43 3.70 -1.02
C ILE A 46 4.07 4.19 -2.42
N ALA A 47 4.16 5.50 -2.68
CA ALA A 47 3.85 6.08 -3.99
C ALA A 47 4.76 5.56 -5.10
N PHE A 48 6.06 5.38 -4.85
CA PHE A 48 7.03 4.94 -5.85
C PHE A 48 7.09 3.43 -6.03
N THR A 49 6.81 2.66 -4.97
CA THR A 49 7.05 1.21 -4.93
C THR A 49 5.76 0.38 -5.01
N TYR A 50 4.60 1.02 -5.24
CA TYR A 50 3.29 0.41 -5.43
C TYR A 50 2.98 -0.66 -4.35
N PHE A 51 2.99 -1.93 -4.73
CA PHE A 51 2.67 -3.07 -3.86
C PHE A 51 3.76 -3.32 -2.81
N VAL A 52 5.03 -3.20 -3.19
CA VAL A 52 6.17 -3.45 -2.29
C VAL A 52 6.25 -2.36 -1.21
N GLY A 53 5.94 -1.12 -1.56
CA GLY A 53 5.91 -0.01 -0.61
C GLY A 53 4.81 -0.19 0.45
N ALA A 54 3.62 -0.65 0.04
CA ALA A 54 2.53 -0.97 0.95
C ALA A 54 2.89 -2.14 1.90
N LEU A 55 3.57 -3.17 1.40
CA LEU A 55 4.00 -4.33 2.19
C LEU A 55 5.03 -3.92 3.25
N THR A 56 6.01 -3.10 2.87
CA THR A 56 7.02 -2.56 3.80
C THR A 56 6.39 -1.65 4.84
N TYR A 57 5.42 -0.79 4.47
CA TYR A 57 4.69 0.04 5.43
C TYR A 57 3.93 -0.81 6.46
N TYR A 58 3.20 -1.84 6.01
CA TYR A 58 2.49 -2.74 6.92
C TYR A 58 3.46 -3.42 7.91
N PHE A 59 4.60 -3.91 7.44
CA PHE A 59 5.58 -4.58 8.31
C PHE A 59 6.31 -3.62 9.25
N MET A 60 6.74 -2.44 8.79
CA MET A 60 7.58 -1.53 9.55
C MET A 60 6.80 -0.50 10.37
N VAL A 61 5.63 -0.05 9.93
CA VAL A 61 4.82 0.94 10.67
C VAL A 61 3.83 0.24 11.58
N LYS A 62 3.04 -0.71 11.03
CA LYS A 62 1.98 -1.37 11.81
C LYS A 62 2.54 -2.30 12.90
N ARG A 63 3.65 -3.00 12.67
CA ARG A 63 4.28 -3.81 13.74
C ARG A 63 5.03 -2.99 14.78
N ARG A 64 5.61 -1.84 14.42
CA ARG A 64 6.30 -0.97 15.41
C ARG A 64 5.33 -0.28 16.35
N PHE A 65 4.10 -0.05 15.91
CA PHE A 65 3.05 0.50 16.78
C PHE A 65 2.45 -0.55 17.73
N ASN A 66 2.73 -1.85 17.50
CA ASN A 66 2.32 -2.94 18.40
C ASN A 66 3.44 -3.34 19.40
N LYS A 67 4.36 -2.40 19.67
CA LYS A 67 5.24 -2.43 20.85
C LYS A 67 4.82 -1.31 21.80
N PHE A 68 3.60 -1.39 22.33
CA PHE A 68 3.20 -0.73 23.57
C PHE A 68 2.20 -1.63 24.27
#